data_AF-W0Z7E4-F1
#
_entry.id   AF-W0Z7E4-F1
#
_cell.length_a   1.000
_cell.length_b   1.000
_cell.length_c   1.000
_cell.angle_alpha   90.00
_cell.angle_beta   90.00
_cell.angle_gamma   90.00
#
_symmetry.space_group_name_H-M   'P 1'
#
loop_
_entity.id
_entity.type
_entity.pdbx_description
1 polymer ?
#
loop_
_entity_poly.entity_id
_entity_poly.type
_entity_poly.pdbx_seq_one_letter_code
_entity_poly.pdbx_strand_id
1 'polypeptide(L)'
;MLFRRTKSRRPSGLEWGIRESLTSYVAHLPDGVVAVDGVADLVDGAHPPRFFFPEVSRARGEVRFGGTVQIIGHRGMLRITACDPWLAFGDGRAFLSVVPSEGSARVVVAVLPAVEGEPIEAVGAQLTAEGAAWLGPQYSEADEASVVAYVPIST
;
A
#
# COMPACT_ATOMS: atom_id res chain seq x y z
N MET A 1 3.29 -38.99 -4.89
CA MET A 1 3.16 -37.71 -5.61
C MET A 1 3.67 -36.60 -4.70
N LEU A 2 4.86 -36.05 -4.95
CA LEU A 2 5.35 -34.87 -4.24
C LEU A 2 4.88 -33.62 -4.99
N PHE A 3 3.99 -32.83 -4.39
CA PHE A 3 3.69 -31.49 -4.87
C PHE A 3 4.90 -30.60 -4.60
N ARG A 4 5.72 -30.40 -5.63
CA ARG A 4 6.73 -29.34 -5.63
C ARG A 4 5.93 -28.02 -5.75
N ARG A 5 5.73 -27.30 -4.64
CA ARG A 5 5.26 -25.90 -4.69
C ARG A 5 6.33 -25.13 -5.47
N THR A 6 6.12 -24.94 -6.77
CA THR A 6 6.84 -23.92 -7.52
C THR A 6 6.56 -22.60 -6.80
N LYS A 7 7.61 -21.97 -6.28
CA LYS A 7 7.54 -20.61 -5.73
C LYS A 7 6.89 -19.76 -6.83
N SER A 8 5.62 -19.38 -6.65
CA SER A 8 4.96 -18.42 -7.54
C SER A 8 5.91 -17.23 -7.60
N ARG A 9 6.43 -16.92 -8.79
CA ARG A 9 7.28 -15.74 -8.97
C ARG A 9 6.36 -14.56 -8.75
N ARG A 10 6.37 -14.00 -7.53
CA ARG A 10 5.63 -12.79 -7.24
C ARG A 10 6.02 -11.75 -8.30
N PRO A 11 5.07 -11.12 -9.00
CA PRO A 11 5.39 -10.04 -9.90
C PRO A 11 6.11 -8.94 -9.11
N SER A 12 7.09 -8.30 -9.73
CA SER A 12 7.84 -7.22 -9.09
C SER A 12 6.92 -6.01 -8.86
N GLY A 13 6.87 -5.52 -7.63
CA GLY A 13 5.94 -4.48 -7.23
C GLY A 13 5.75 -4.41 -5.71
N LEU A 14 4.83 -3.54 -5.31
CA LEU A 14 4.44 -3.26 -3.94
C LEU A 14 3.13 -3.98 -3.60
N GLU A 15 3.12 -4.77 -2.53
CA GLU A 15 1.89 -5.28 -1.92
C GLU A 15 1.60 -4.56 -0.60
N TRP A 16 0.46 -3.88 -0.51
CA TRP A 16 0.10 -3.06 0.64
C TRP A 16 -1.40 -3.10 0.91
N GLY A 17 -1.80 -3.11 2.18
CA GLY A 17 -3.20 -3.19 2.62
C GLY A 17 -3.86 -1.85 2.92
N ILE A 18 -3.16 -0.71 2.72
CA ILE A 18 -3.52 0.60 3.27
C ILE A 18 -3.52 0.59 4.81
N ARG A 19 -4.58 0.02 5.38
CA ARG A 19 -4.79 -0.28 6.79
C ARG A 19 -5.75 -1.47 6.86
N GLU A 20 -5.31 -2.62 7.40
CA GLU A 20 -6.05 -3.88 7.39
C GLU A 20 -7.40 -3.76 8.12
N SER A 21 -7.42 -3.03 9.23
CA SER A 21 -8.66 -2.81 9.98
C SER A 21 -9.67 -1.98 9.19
N LEU A 22 -9.20 -1.00 8.39
CA LEU A 22 -10.05 -0.19 7.52
C LEU A 22 -10.59 -1.00 6.35
N THR A 23 -9.72 -1.70 5.63
CA THR A 23 -10.16 -2.51 4.47
C THR A 23 -11.05 -3.66 4.90
N SER A 24 -10.77 -4.28 6.06
CA SER A 24 -11.66 -5.25 6.70
C SER A 24 -13.00 -4.62 7.04
N TYR A 25 -13.01 -3.46 7.73
CA TYR A 25 -14.24 -2.77 8.10
C TYR A 25 -15.13 -2.46 6.88
N VAL A 26 -14.54 -1.86 5.84
CA VAL A 26 -15.28 -1.50 4.62
C VAL A 26 -15.79 -2.73 3.88
N ALA A 27 -15.01 -3.82 3.81
CA ALA A 27 -15.47 -5.07 3.18
C ALA A 27 -16.72 -5.68 3.83
N HIS A 28 -17.04 -5.31 5.08
CA HIS A 28 -18.24 -5.77 5.79
C HIS A 28 -19.41 -4.77 5.73
N LEU A 29 -19.24 -3.59 5.14
CA LEU A 29 -20.33 -2.63 4.98
C LEU A 29 -21.26 -3.05 3.83
N PRO A 30 -22.60 -2.91 3.97
CA PRO A 30 -23.54 -3.20 2.88
C PRO A 30 -23.29 -2.36 1.62
N ASP A 31 -22.70 -1.18 1.77
CA ASP A 31 -22.34 -0.23 0.71
C ASP A 31 -20.82 -0.04 0.58
N GLY A 32 -20.04 -0.95 1.18
CA GLY A 32 -18.59 -0.92 1.13
C GLY A 32 -18.07 -1.24 -0.26
N VAL A 33 -17.16 -0.40 -0.75
CA VAL A 33 -16.48 -0.60 -2.02
C VAL A 33 -14.99 -0.51 -1.81
N VAL A 34 -14.29 -1.54 -2.29
CA VAL A 34 -12.84 -1.53 -2.47
C VAL A 34 -12.60 -1.70 -3.96
N ALA A 35 -12.07 -0.67 -4.61
CA ALA A 35 -11.84 -0.64 -6.04
C ALA A 35 -10.38 -0.35 -6.36
N VAL A 36 -9.91 -0.91 -7.46
CA VAL A 36 -8.60 -0.64 -8.05
C VAL A 36 -8.80 -0.08 -9.45
N ASP A 37 -7.89 0.79 -9.88
CA ASP A 37 -7.89 1.38 -11.22
C ASP A 37 -6.46 1.55 -11.75
N GLY A 38 -6.34 1.75 -13.06
CA GLY A 38 -5.07 1.81 -13.78
C GLY A 38 -4.38 0.46 -13.82
N VAL A 39 -3.15 0.40 -13.31
CA VAL A 39 -2.33 -0.83 -13.30
C VAL A 39 -2.28 -1.51 -11.93
N ALA A 40 -3.02 -0.99 -10.94
CA ALA A 40 -3.15 -1.64 -9.63
C ALA A 40 -4.09 -2.85 -9.72
N ASP A 41 -3.87 -3.84 -8.85
CA ASP A 41 -4.67 -5.05 -8.79
C ASP A 41 -5.00 -5.45 -7.35
N LEU A 42 -6.02 -6.29 -7.17
CA LEU A 42 -6.30 -6.96 -5.90
C LEU A 42 -5.41 -8.19 -5.76
N VAL A 43 -4.88 -8.41 -4.55
CA VAL A 43 -4.19 -9.66 -4.24
C VAL A 43 -5.22 -10.76 -4.04
N ASP A 44 -5.24 -11.73 -4.95
CA ASP A 44 -6.22 -12.82 -4.93
C ASP A 44 -6.15 -13.64 -3.63
N GLY A 45 -7.33 -13.96 -3.09
CA GLY A 45 -7.49 -14.68 -1.83
C GLY A 45 -7.02 -13.95 -0.56
N ALA A 46 -6.65 -12.67 -0.64
CA ALA A 46 -6.24 -11.89 0.53
C ALA A 46 -7.46 -11.49 1.38
N HIS A 47 -7.42 -11.86 2.67
CA HIS A 47 -8.41 -11.47 3.67
C HIS A 47 -7.70 -10.97 4.93
N PRO A 48 -7.78 -9.67 5.27
CA PRO A 48 -8.50 -8.60 4.57
C PRO A 48 -7.90 -8.23 3.20
N PRO A 49 -8.63 -7.44 2.36
CA PRO A 49 -8.15 -7.04 1.04
C PRO A 49 -6.76 -6.40 1.08
N ARG A 50 -5.91 -6.80 0.13
CA ARG A 50 -4.60 -6.21 -0.13
C ARG A 50 -4.48 -5.85 -1.60
N PHE A 51 -3.63 -4.88 -1.89
CA PHE A 51 -3.45 -4.32 -3.22
C PHE A 51 -2.04 -4.58 -3.71
N PHE A 52 -1.92 -4.87 -4.99
CA PHE A 52 -0.66 -4.94 -5.70
C PHE A 52 -0.52 -3.71 -6.61
N PHE A 53 0.62 -3.02 -6.51
CA PHE A 53 1.00 -1.91 -7.36
C PHE A 53 2.29 -2.28 -8.11
N PRO A 54 2.26 -2.40 -9.46
CA PRO A 54 3.44 -2.66 -10.25
C PRO A 54 4.49 -1.55 -10.11
N GLU A 55 5.77 -1.93 -10.08
CA GLU A 55 6.88 -0.98 -10.15
C GLU A 55 6.91 -0.34 -11.56
N VAL A 56 6.89 1.00 -11.62
CA VAL A 56 6.91 1.76 -12.89
C VAL A 56 8.27 2.38 -13.20
N SER A 57 9.01 2.76 -12.17
CA SER A 57 10.36 3.33 -12.33
C SER A 57 11.13 3.29 -11.02
N ARG A 58 12.45 3.30 -11.12
CA ARG A 58 13.35 3.37 -9.97
C ARG A 58 14.50 4.34 -10.23
N ALA A 59 14.84 5.11 -9.22
CA ALA A 59 16.05 5.90 -9.14
C ALA A 59 16.75 5.62 -7.80
N ARG A 60 17.98 6.10 -7.63
CA ARG A 60 18.67 5.99 -6.35
C ARG A 60 17.83 6.64 -5.25
N GLY A 61 17.55 5.89 -4.19
CA GLY A 61 16.76 6.30 -3.04
C GLY A 61 15.25 6.29 -3.26
N GLU A 62 14.73 5.89 -4.42
CA GLU A 62 13.29 5.98 -4.70
C GLU A 62 12.78 4.90 -5.67
N VAL A 63 11.68 4.25 -5.32
CA VAL A 63 10.93 3.35 -6.20
C VAL A 63 9.51 3.88 -6.35
N ARG A 64 9.02 3.95 -7.59
CA ARG A 64 7.67 4.43 -7.92
C ARG A 64 6.81 3.29 -8.39
N PHE A 65 5.56 3.27 -7.94
CA PHE A 65 4.56 2.30 -8.33
C PHE A 65 3.38 3.01 -9.00
N GLY A 66 2.67 2.28 -9.86
CA GLY A 66 1.55 2.81 -10.62
C GLY A 66 0.21 2.26 -10.15
N GLY A 67 -0.85 3.05 -10.35
CA GLY A 67 -2.23 2.63 -10.16
C GLY A 67 -2.89 3.28 -8.96
N THR A 68 -4.20 3.05 -8.85
CA THR A 68 -5.05 3.72 -7.85
C THR A 68 -5.85 2.70 -7.07
N VAL A 69 -6.00 2.95 -5.77
CA VAL A 69 -6.96 2.27 -4.90
C VAL A 69 -7.97 3.26 -4.37
N GLN A 70 -9.24 2.90 -4.35
CA GLN A 70 -10.31 3.63 -3.68
C GLN A 70 -11.01 2.73 -2.68
N ILE A 71 -11.18 3.24 -1.46
CA ILE A 71 -11.93 2.61 -0.38
C ILE A 71 -13.09 3.55 -0.05
N ILE A 72 -14.32 3.08 -0.21
CA ILE A 72 -15.54 3.88 -0.07
C ILE A 72 -16.52 3.14 0.86
N GLY A 73 -17.18 3.88 1.74
CA GLY A 73 -18.29 3.37 2.55
C GLY A 73 -19.19 4.52 3.01
N HIS A 74 -20.27 4.19 3.73
CA HIS A 74 -21.21 5.18 4.26
C HIS A 74 -21.72 6.16 3.20
N ARG A 75 -22.18 5.62 2.06
CA ARG A 75 -22.73 6.36 0.93
C ARG A 75 -21.77 7.43 0.39
N GLY A 76 -20.47 7.16 0.47
CA GLY A 76 -19.42 8.05 -0.02
C GLY A 76 -18.83 9.00 1.01
N MET A 77 -19.35 9.02 2.25
CA MET A 77 -18.80 9.86 3.33
C MET A 77 -17.41 9.38 3.76
N LEU A 78 -17.22 8.06 3.84
CA LEU A 78 -15.89 7.48 3.95
C LEU A 78 -15.35 7.31 2.53
N ARG A 79 -14.28 8.04 2.20
CA ARG A 79 -13.55 7.90 0.94
C ARG A 79 -12.07 8.08 1.18
N ILE A 80 -11.31 7.02 0.98
CA ILE A 80 -9.85 7.04 0.95
C ILE A 80 -9.42 6.72 -0.47
N THR A 81 -8.45 7.47 -0.97
CA THR A 81 -7.87 7.25 -2.29
C THR A 81 -6.35 7.31 -2.17
N ALA A 82 -5.69 6.34 -2.80
CA ALA A 82 -4.24 6.21 -2.85
C ALA A 82 -3.82 6.02 -4.31
N CYS A 83 -3.27 7.06 -4.91
CA CYS A 83 -2.75 7.01 -6.28
C CYS A 83 -1.22 6.95 -6.25
N ASP A 84 -0.66 6.15 -7.16
CA ASP A 84 0.76 6.06 -7.50
C ASP A 84 1.69 6.05 -6.28
N PRO A 85 1.68 4.98 -5.46
CA PRO A 85 2.49 4.91 -4.27
C PRO A 85 3.98 5.00 -4.59
N TRP A 86 4.77 5.67 -3.75
CA TRP A 86 6.24 5.70 -3.86
C TRP A 86 6.86 5.24 -2.54
N LEU A 87 8.00 4.54 -2.63
CA LEU A 87 8.90 4.27 -1.52
C LEU A 87 10.16 5.11 -1.68
N ALA A 88 10.41 6.04 -0.75
CA ALA A 88 11.68 6.76 -0.64
C ALA A 88 12.52 6.14 0.49
N PHE A 89 13.78 5.84 0.24
CA PHE A 89 14.68 5.14 1.16
C PHE A 89 15.70 6.12 1.78
N GLY A 90 15.94 5.97 3.08
CA GLY A 90 16.93 6.76 3.82
C GLY A 90 17.08 6.27 5.25
N ASP A 91 18.31 6.31 5.78
CA ASP A 91 18.61 6.02 7.19
C ASP A 91 18.06 4.67 7.71
N GLY A 92 18.12 3.62 6.89
CA GLY A 92 17.62 2.28 7.22
C GLY A 92 16.09 2.18 7.31
N ARG A 93 15.39 3.17 6.75
CA ARG A 93 13.94 3.23 6.65
C ARG A 93 13.50 3.45 5.21
N ALA A 94 12.24 3.17 4.96
CA ALA A 94 11.54 3.71 3.82
C ALA A 94 10.31 4.53 4.24
N PHE A 95 9.93 5.47 3.39
CA PHE A 95 8.80 6.35 3.55
C PHE A 95 7.85 6.06 2.40
N LEU A 96 6.68 5.51 2.75
CA LEU A 96 5.61 5.23 1.81
C LEU A 96 4.76 6.48 1.66
N SER A 97 4.57 6.92 0.42
CA SER A 97 3.78 8.11 0.10
C SER A 97 2.81 7.83 -1.04
N VAL A 98 1.72 8.59 -1.10
CA VAL A 98 0.67 8.48 -2.13
C VAL A 98 0.18 9.85 -2.53
N VAL A 99 -0.50 9.94 -3.68
CA VAL A 99 -1.33 11.10 -4.02
C VAL A 99 -2.77 10.81 -3.56
N PRO A 100 -3.35 11.57 -2.61
CA PRO A 100 -4.67 11.30 -2.06
C PRO A 100 -5.83 11.47 -3.03
N SER A 101 -5.66 12.28 -4.06
CA SER A 101 -6.62 12.49 -5.14
C SER A 101 -5.93 13.18 -6.31
N GLU A 102 -6.45 13.02 -7.53
CA GLU A 102 -5.88 13.66 -8.71
C GLU A 102 -5.69 15.18 -8.50
N GLY A 103 -4.48 15.68 -8.77
CA GLY A 103 -4.12 17.10 -8.61
C GLY A 103 -3.77 17.53 -7.18
N SER A 104 -3.89 16.65 -6.18
CA SER A 104 -3.46 16.93 -4.81
C SER A 104 -1.95 16.72 -4.61
N ALA A 105 -1.41 17.33 -3.54
CA ALA A 105 -0.03 17.10 -3.12
C ALA A 105 0.15 15.66 -2.63
N ARG A 106 1.33 15.09 -2.89
CA ARG A 106 1.75 13.79 -2.34
C ARG A 106 1.89 13.89 -0.82
N VAL A 107 1.40 12.87 -0.12
CA VAL A 107 1.43 12.74 1.33
C VAL A 107 2.29 11.55 1.72
N VAL A 108 3.19 11.72 2.68
CA VAL A 108 3.92 10.58 3.26
C VAL A 108 3.01 9.93 4.28
N VAL A 109 2.51 8.72 3.99
CA VAL A 109 1.46 8.08 4.79
C VAL A 109 1.99 7.10 5.82
N ALA A 110 3.15 6.48 5.57
CA ALA A 110 3.72 5.53 6.51
C ALA A 110 5.25 5.48 6.45
N VAL A 111 5.85 5.02 7.53
CA VAL A 111 7.28 4.73 7.65
C VAL A 111 7.48 3.27 8.07
N LEU A 112 8.52 2.63 7.55
CA LEU A 112 8.85 1.24 7.86
C LEU A 112 10.36 1.00 7.82
N PRO A 113 10.90 0.04 8.60
CA PRO A 113 12.30 -0.34 8.46
C PRO A 113 12.52 -1.03 7.12
N ALA A 114 13.49 -0.54 6.35
CA ALA A 114 13.83 -1.06 5.03
C ALA A 114 15.21 -0.56 4.59
N VAL A 115 15.92 -1.39 3.82
CA VAL A 115 17.21 -1.04 3.22
C VAL A 115 17.04 -0.97 1.71
N GLU A 116 17.60 0.06 1.08
CA GLU A 116 17.54 0.22 -0.37
C GLU A 116 18.19 -0.99 -1.07
N GLY A 117 17.51 -1.50 -2.10
CA GLY A 117 18.00 -2.63 -2.91
C GLY A 117 17.64 -4.02 -2.35
N GLU A 118 17.17 -4.10 -1.11
CA GLU A 118 16.69 -5.35 -0.52
C GLU A 118 15.18 -5.50 -0.71
N PRO A 119 14.68 -6.74 -0.93
CA PRO A 119 13.24 -6.99 -0.90
C PRO A 119 12.68 -6.75 0.51
N ILE A 120 11.45 -6.26 0.59
CA ILE A 120 10.73 -6.12 1.86
C ILE A 120 9.80 -7.32 2.01
N GLU A 121 10.09 -8.21 2.97
CA GLU A 121 9.28 -9.40 3.25
C GLU A 121 8.18 -9.11 4.29
N ALA A 122 7.15 -8.37 3.88
CA ALA A 122 5.96 -8.08 4.70
C ALA A 122 6.30 -7.50 6.09
N VAL A 123 6.82 -6.27 6.09
CA VAL A 123 7.24 -5.55 7.28
C VAL A 123 6.12 -4.63 7.76
N GLY A 124 5.87 -4.58 9.07
CA GLY A 124 4.91 -3.65 9.67
C GLY A 124 5.36 -2.19 9.50
N ALA A 125 4.44 -1.35 9.03
CA ALA A 125 4.66 0.09 8.90
C ALA A 125 3.93 0.84 10.02
N GLN A 126 4.32 2.09 10.25
CA GLN A 126 3.68 3.00 11.20
C GLN A 126 3.16 4.22 10.45
N LEU A 127 1.98 4.70 10.80
CA LEU A 127 1.43 5.93 10.23
C LEU A 127 2.30 7.12 10.62
N THR A 128 2.50 8.02 9.66
CA THR A 128 2.95 9.38 9.97
C THR A 128 1.77 10.21 10.48
N ALA A 129 2.02 11.43 10.98
CA ALA A 129 0.96 12.37 11.29
C ALA A 129 0.07 12.70 10.07
N GLU A 130 0.66 12.86 8.88
CA GLU A 130 -0.09 13.13 7.66
C GLU A 130 -0.88 11.91 7.19
N GLY A 131 -0.34 10.71 7.34
CA GLY A 131 -1.02 9.45 7.04
C GLY A 131 -2.22 9.20 7.93
N ALA A 132 -2.09 9.50 9.23
CA ALA A 132 -3.22 9.47 10.16
C ALA A 132 -4.31 10.45 9.75
N ALA A 133 -3.95 11.71 9.45
CA ALA A 133 -4.90 12.71 8.97
C ALA A 133 -5.58 12.32 7.65
N TRP A 134 -4.84 11.68 6.74
CA TRP A 134 -5.37 11.16 5.48
C TRP A 134 -6.42 10.06 5.69
N LEU A 135 -6.22 9.15 6.66
CA LEU A 135 -7.17 8.07 6.96
C LEU A 135 -8.39 8.53 7.77
N GLY A 136 -8.23 9.58 8.57
CA GLY A 136 -9.32 10.19 9.33
C GLY A 136 -9.03 10.35 10.83
N PRO A 137 -9.91 11.06 11.56
CA PRO A 137 -9.67 11.52 12.94
C PRO A 137 -9.54 10.40 13.98
N GLN A 138 -9.87 9.16 13.63
CA GLN A 138 -9.74 7.99 14.49
C GLN A 138 -8.32 7.40 14.56
N TYR A 139 -7.40 7.90 13.72
CA TYR A 139 -6.01 7.44 13.67
C TYR A 139 -5.06 8.51 14.19
N SER A 140 -3.95 8.07 14.77
CA SER A 140 -2.88 8.91 15.31
C SER A 140 -1.53 8.57 14.67
N GLU A 141 -0.59 9.50 14.76
CA GLU A 141 0.81 9.23 14.40
C GLU A 141 1.34 8.03 15.19
N ALA A 142 2.19 7.23 14.54
CA ALA A 142 2.79 6.01 15.06
C ALA A 142 1.84 4.83 15.30
N ASP A 143 0.53 5.01 15.06
CA ASP A 143 -0.40 3.88 14.97
C ASP A 143 0.12 2.89 13.93
N GLU A 144 -0.09 1.60 14.21
CA GLU A 144 0.24 0.53 13.28
C GLU A 144 -0.50 0.77 11.95
N ALA A 145 0.23 0.73 10.84
CA ALA A 145 -0.30 0.71 9.48
C ALA A 145 -0.25 -0.72 8.93
N SER A 146 -0.56 -0.90 7.65
CA SER A 146 -0.44 -2.22 7.03
C SER A 146 0.96 -2.73 6.90
N VAL A 147 1.07 -4.06 6.87
CA VAL A 147 2.30 -4.70 6.40
C VAL A 147 2.54 -4.34 4.94
N VAL A 148 3.80 -4.04 4.64
CA VAL A 148 4.25 -3.69 3.30
C VAL A 148 5.21 -4.77 2.82
N ALA A 149 4.96 -5.29 1.63
CA ALA A 149 5.92 -6.15 0.94
C ALA A 149 6.32 -5.51 -0.39
N TYR A 150 7.58 -5.65 -0.76
CA TYR A 150 8.12 -5.11 -2.00
C TYR A 150 9.10 -6.10 -2.61
N VAL A 151 8.88 -6.44 -3.87
CA VAL A 151 9.77 -7.28 -4.67
C VAL A 151 10.34 -6.42 -5.81
N PRO A 152 11.65 -6.18 -5.86
CA PRO A 152 12.24 -5.37 -6.93
C PRO A 152 12.14 -6.05 -8.30
N ILE A 153 12.07 -5.28 -9.37
CA ILE A 153 12.36 -5.78 -10.73
C ILE A 153 13.77 -6.37 -10.76
N SER A 154 13.89 -7.60 -11.29
CA SER A 154 15.20 -8.21 -11.59
C SER A 154 15.80 -7.53 -12.81
N THR A 155 16.97 -6.92 -12.64
CA THR A 155 17.81 -6.40 -13.74
C THR A 155 18.52 -7.51 -14.49
#